data_AF-C6VRK8-F1
#
_entry.id   AF-C6VRK8-F1
#
_cell.length_a   1.000
_cell.length_b   1.000
_cell.length_c   1.000
_cell.angle_alpha   90.00
_cell.angle_beta   90.00
_cell.angle_gamma   90.00
#
_symmetry.space_group_name_H-M   'P 1'
#
loop_
_entity.id
_entity.type
_entity.pdbx_description
1 polymer ?
#
loop_
_entity_poly.entity_id
_entity_poly.type
_entity_poly.pdbx_seq_one_letter_code
_entity_poly.pdbx_strand_id
1 'polypeptide(L)'
;MKKNFLRLWLLMLMTAVSMSCGDDDDKTPETIRLEDSWKDGWNAQKVLDIAKGQRPAPSVYLDEKYINFHLAQFAGGATYLVTKKALDDYGRDTLGYPDNTQFVMTKAEMDAMLTKTGKDISKIEKELGIPADSWKGKEMVRISIPDPKTLNVRLPTGNEMGANSLWLPGGHLPTGYSEAVVNRIPKGKYTETPL
;
A
#
# COMPACT_ATOMS: atom_id res chain seq x y z
N MET A 1 48.58 -43.92 17.46
CA MET A 1 47.24 -43.31 17.62
C MET A 1 46.36 -43.75 16.46
N LYS A 2 45.20 -44.35 16.80
CA LYS A 2 43.96 -44.67 16.03
C LYS A 2 44.07 -44.65 14.48
N LYS A 3 44.17 -45.83 13.84
CA LYS A 3 43.08 -46.62 13.17
C LYS A 3 42.41 -45.86 12.00
N ASN A 4 42.74 -46.14 10.75
CA ASN A 4 42.23 -47.22 9.85
C ASN A 4 40.97 -46.81 9.05
N PHE A 5 41.06 -46.71 7.72
CA PHE A 5 40.41 -47.62 6.74
C PHE A 5 40.18 -47.00 5.36
N LEU A 6 40.69 -47.75 4.38
CA LEU A 6 40.31 -47.92 2.99
C LEU A 6 38.82 -47.66 2.68
N ARG A 7 38.52 -46.98 1.56
CA ARG A 7 37.26 -47.16 0.84
C ARG A 7 37.49 -47.19 -0.67
N LEU A 8 37.24 -48.38 -1.21
CA LEU A 8 37.16 -48.72 -2.62
C LEU A 8 35.67 -48.79 -3.02
N TRP A 9 35.36 -48.28 -4.22
CA TRP A 9 34.19 -48.46 -5.09
C TRP A 9 32.77 -48.47 -4.50
N LEU A 10 31.90 -47.61 -5.06
CA LEU A 10 30.67 -48.10 -5.73
C LEU A 10 30.11 -47.09 -6.74
N LEU A 11 29.92 -47.58 -7.96
CA LEU A 11 29.16 -46.99 -9.06
C LEU A 11 27.68 -46.90 -8.63
N MET A 12 27.08 -45.70 -8.61
CA MET A 12 25.64 -45.57 -8.40
C MET A 12 24.96 -45.22 -9.72
N LEU A 13 24.22 -46.21 -10.20
CA LEU A 13 23.27 -46.19 -11.31
C LEU A 13 22.31 -45.00 -11.18
N MET A 14 22.17 -44.20 -12.24
CA MET A 14 20.99 -43.34 -12.39
C MET A 14 19.79 -44.23 -12.68
N THR A 15 19.03 -44.60 -11.65
CA THR A 15 17.66 -45.06 -11.83
C THR A 15 16.76 -43.84 -11.88
N ALA A 16 16.28 -43.52 -13.08
CA ALA A 16 15.13 -42.65 -13.25
C ALA A 16 13.96 -43.25 -12.47
N VAL A 17 13.59 -42.60 -11.37
CA VAL A 17 12.33 -42.87 -10.68
C VAL A 17 11.28 -42.03 -11.40
N SER A 18 10.54 -42.66 -12.30
CA SER A 18 9.25 -42.17 -12.75
C SER A 18 8.26 -42.31 -11.59
N MET A 19 8.22 -41.32 -10.71
CA MET A 19 7.07 -41.06 -9.84
C MET A 19 6.12 -40.21 -10.67
N SER A 20 5.11 -40.83 -11.29
CA SER A 20 3.78 -41.05 -10.71
C SER A 20 3.13 -39.71 -10.36
N CYS A 21 2.18 -39.34 -11.20
CA CYS A 21 1.34 -38.14 -11.12
C CYS A 21 0.90 -37.88 -9.69
N GLY A 22 1.33 -36.73 -9.17
CA GLY A 22 0.73 -36.06 -8.03
C GLY A 22 0.62 -34.62 -8.45
N ASP A 23 -0.58 -34.20 -8.82
CA ASP A 23 -0.93 -32.80 -9.03
C ASP A 23 -0.87 -32.12 -7.65
N ASP A 24 0.34 -31.75 -7.22
CA ASP A 24 0.49 -30.79 -6.14
C ASP A 24 0.11 -29.44 -6.72
N ASP A 25 -1.16 -29.08 -6.53
CA ASP A 25 -1.67 -27.73 -6.73
C ASP A 25 -0.65 -26.73 -6.20
N ASP A 26 0.00 -26.00 -7.10
CA ASP A 26 0.72 -24.76 -6.84
C ASP A 26 -0.30 -23.73 -6.34
N LYS A 27 -0.74 -23.87 -5.09
CA LYS A 27 -1.54 -22.89 -4.39
C LYS A 27 -0.61 -21.74 -4.02
N THR A 28 -0.27 -20.94 -5.01
CA THR A 28 -0.08 -19.51 -4.78
C THR A 28 -1.21 -19.05 -3.86
N PRO A 29 -0.90 -18.42 -2.70
CA PRO A 29 -1.95 -18.01 -1.78
C PRO A 29 -2.96 -17.18 -2.56
N GLU A 30 -4.24 -17.58 -2.55
CA GLU A 30 -5.29 -16.86 -3.26
C GLU A 30 -5.19 -15.37 -2.93
N THR A 31 -4.83 -14.58 -3.92
CA THR A 31 -4.78 -13.13 -3.79
C THR A 31 -6.22 -12.63 -3.70
N ILE A 32 -6.54 -11.91 -2.63
CA ILE A 32 -7.90 -11.40 -2.44
C ILE A 32 -8.07 -10.17 -3.33
N ARG A 33 -8.99 -10.25 -4.28
CA ARG A 33 -9.27 -9.24 -5.30
C ARG A 33 -10.42 -8.33 -4.86
N LEU A 34 -10.29 -7.01 -5.09
CA LEU A 34 -11.32 -6.03 -4.71
C LEU A 34 -12.66 -6.32 -5.42
N GLU A 35 -12.59 -6.64 -6.71
CA GLU A 35 -13.72 -6.97 -7.56
C GLU A 35 -14.54 -8.16 -7.06
N ASP A 36 -13.91 -9.10 -6.36
CA ASP A 36 -14.54 -10.30 -5.81
C ASP A 36 -14.95 -10.11 -4.33
N SER A 37 -14.74 -8.92 -3.77
CA SER A 37 -14.90 -8.63 -2.33
C SER A 37 -16.02 -7.64 -2.03
N TRP A 38 -16.82 -7.26 -3.03
CA TRP A 38 -18.01 -6.43 -2.84
C TRP A 38 -19.15 -7.26 -2.26
N LYS A 39 -19.79 -6.75 -1.22
CA LYS A 39 -21.00 -7.36 -0.65
C LYS A 39 -22.16 -7.29 -1.64
N ASP A 40 -23.11 -8.22 -1.53
CA ASP A 40 -24.27 -8.29 -2.42
C ASP A 40 -24.93 -6.93 -2.67
N GLY A 41 -25.07 -6.59 -3.97
CA GLY A 41 -25.66 -5.34 -4.42
C GLY A 41 -24.78 -4.10 -4.22
N TRP A 42 -23.51 -4.24 -3.83
CA TRP A 42 -22.52 -3.18 -3.81
C TRP A 42 -21.55 -3.27 -4.99
N ASN A 43 -21.04 -2.11 -5.39
CA ASN A 43 -19.94 -1.95 -6.33
C ASN A 43 -19.38 -0.52 -6.14
N ALA A 44 -18.28 -0.22 -6.84
CA ALA A 44 -17.64 1.09 -6.75
C ALA A 44 -18.58 2.24 -7.13
N GLN A 45 -19.36 2.09 -8.23
CA GLN A 45 -20.25 3.14 -8.70
C GLN A 45 -21.32 3.48 -7.66
N LYS A 46 -21.94 2.48 -7.02
CA LYS A 46 -22.94 2.69 -5.98
C LYS A 46 -22.40 3.49 -4.80
N VAL A 47 -21.13 3.30 -4.42
CA VAL A 47 -20.50 4.11 -3.37
C VAL A 47 -20.25 5.54 -3.86
N LEU A 48 -19.82 5.70 -5.11
CA LEU A 48 -19.54 7.01 -5.72
C LEU A 48 -20.82 7.84 -5.95
N ASP A 49 -21.95 7.19 -6.22
CA ASP A 49 -23.28 7.82 -6.34
C ASP A 49 -23.78 8.41 -5.01
N ILE A 50 -23.22 7.96 -3.87
CA ILE A 50 -23.51 8.53 -2.56
C ILE A 50 -22.62 9.77 -2.36
N ALA A 51 -23.27 10.89 -2.03
CA ALA A 51 -22.59 12.16 -1.83
C ALA A 51 -21.49 12.08 -0.77
N LYS A 52 -20.38 12.79 -1.00
CA LYS A 52 -19.31 12.96 -0.01
C LYS A 52 -19.90 13.50 1.30
N GLY A 53 -19.52 12.89 2.42
CA GLY A 53 -20.07 13.14 3.75
C GLY A 53 -21.17 12.15 4.16
N GLN A 54 -21.77 11.43 3.20
CA GLN A 54 -22.82 10.43 3.44
C GLN A 54 -22.39 9.01 3.07
N ARG A 55 -21.19 8.82 2.52
CA ARG A 55 -20.70 7.50 2.10
C ARG A 55 -20.58 6.59 3.32
N PRO A 56 -21.07 5.35 3.26
CA PRO A 56 -20.99 4.42 4.39
C PRO A 56 -19.53 4.00 4.66
N ALA A 57 -19.30 3.39 5.83
CA ALA A 57 -18.00 2.80 6.13
C ALA A 57 -17.69 1.63 5.17
N PRO A 58 -16.41 1.37 4.84
CA PRO A 58 -15.97 0.24 4.01
C PRO A 58 -16.58 -1.11 4.39
N SER A 59 -16.73 -1.40 5.68
CA SER A 59 -17.31 -2.67 6.16
C SER A 59 -18.79 -2.86 5.80
N VAL A 60 -19.48 -1.82 5.33
CA VAL A 60 -20.86 -1.93 4.81
C VAL A 60 -20.89 -2.55 3.42
N TYR A 61 -19.85 -2.32 2.61
CA TYR A 61 -19.84 -2.68 1.19
C TYR A 61 -18.68 -3.60 0.77
N LEU A 62 -17.70 -3.83 1.64
CA LEU A 62 -16.59 -4.76 1.43
C LEU A 62 -16.57 -5.85 2.49
N ASP A 63 -16.10 -7.03 2.08
CA ASP A 63 -15.85 -8.16 2.96
C ASP A 63 -14.68 -7.90 3.91
N GLU A 64 -14.83 -8.33 5.15
CA GLU A 64 -13.81 -8.15 6.19
C GLU A 64 -12.48 -8.83 5.83
N LYS A 65 -12.54 -9.98 5.15
CA LYS A 65 -11.36 -10.71 4.65
C LYS A 65 -10.51 -9.82 3.74
N TYR A 66 -11.15 -9.05 2.85
CA TYR A 66 -10.47 -8.10 1.97
C TYR A 66 -9.90 -6.92 2.74
N ILE A 67 -10.69 -6.31 3.63
CA ILE A 67 -10.23 -5.17 4.43
C ILE A 67 -8.96 -5.54 5.21
N ASN A 68 -8.95 -6.71 5.83
CA ASN A 68 -7.79 -7.21 6.58
C ASN A 68 -6.60 -7.50 5.67
N PHE A 69 -6.82 -8.12 4.51
CA PHE A 69 -5.77 -8.37 3.52
C PHE A 69 -5.14 -7.07 3.00
N HIS A 70 -5.96 -6.08 2.66
CA HIS A 70 -5.49 -4.77 2.20
C HIS A 70 -4.64 -4.07 3.26
N LEU A 71 -5.15 -4.00 4.50
CA LEU A 71 -4.46 -3.30 5.59
C LEU A 71 -3.20 -4.03 6.04
N ALA A 72 -3.08 -5.35 5.82
CA ALA A 72 -1.86 -6.10 6.12
C ALA A 72 -0.66 -5.60 5.31
N GLN A 73 -0.86 -5.04 4.11
CA GLN A 73 0.21 -4.49 3.28
C GLN A 73 0.92 -3.29 3.93
N PHE A 74 0.25 -2.60 4.86
CA PHE A 74 0.81 -1.46 5.60
C PHE A 74 1.64 -1.87 6.83
N ALA A 75 1.79 -3.17 7.10
CA ALA A 75 2.60 -3.66 8.21
C ALA A 75 4.08 -3.27 8.10
N GLY A 76 4.59 -3.07 6.87
CA GLY A 76 5.95 -2.59 6.60
C GLY A 76 6.13 -1.06 6.68
N GLY A 77 5.09 -0.34 7.09
CA GLY A 77 5.08 1.12 7.18
C GLY A 77 4.24 1.78 6.08
N ALA A 78 3.89 3.04 6.34
CA ALA A 78 3.12 3.89 5.44
C ALA A 78 3.92 5.15 5.07
N THR A 79 3.60 5.77 3.96
CA THR A 79 4.30 6.97 3.50
C THR A 79 3.44 7.81 2.57
N TYR A 80 3.77 9.09 2.45
CA TYR A 80 3.20 9.98 1.44
C TYR A 80 4.22 11.05 1.03
N LEU A 81 3.96 11.69 -0.11
CA LEU A 81 4.73 12.85 -0.58
C LEU A 81 3.98 14.14 -0.30
N VAL A 82 4.71 15.18 0.02
CA VAL A 82 4.17 16.52 0.25
C VAL A 82 5.19 17.55 -0.17
N THR A 83 4.73 18.74 -0.58
CA THR A 83 5.66 19.85 -0.85
C THR A 83 6.30 20.30 0.47
N LYS A 84 7.61 20.59 0.47
CA LYS A 84 8.29 21.17 1.64
C LYS A 84 7.60 22.44 2.12
N LYS A 85 7.16 23.29 1.17
CA LYS A 85 6.42 24.52 1.47
C LYS A 85 5.20 24.29 2.36
N ALA A 86 4.41 23.23 2.12
CA ALA A 86 3.25 22.94 2.97
C ALA A 86 3.67 22.64 4.43
N LEU A 87 4.78 21.93 4.65
CA LEU A 87 5.28 21.71 6.00
C LEU A 87 5.84 22.99 6.64
N ASP A 88 6.40 23.88 5.84
CA ASP A 88 6.92 25.17 6.31
C ASP A 88 5.77 26.13 6.67
N ASP A 89 4.67 26.10 5.91
CA ASP A 89 3.49 26.95 6.12
C ASP A 89 2.64 26.47 7.32
N TYR A 90 2.44 25.16 7.48
CA TYR A 90 1.55 24.57 8.51
C TYR A 90 2.27 24.00 9.72
N GLY A 91 3.60 23.92 9.69
CA GLY A 91 4.41 23.37 10.77
C GLY A 91 4.53 21.84 10.74
N ARG A 92 5.26 21.33 11.75
CA ARG A 92 5.72 19.93 11.85
C ARG A 92 5.33 19.25 13.16
N ASP A 93 4.57 19.93 14.02
CA ASP A 93 4.18 19.36 15.31
C ASP A 93 3.15 18.24 15.14
N THR A 94 2.26 18.38 14.16
CA THR A 94 1.27 17.36 13.80
C THR A 94 0.91 17.49 12.33
N LEU A 95 1.09 16.42 11.55
CA LEU A 95 0.80 16.39 10.12
C LEU A 95 -0.57 15.78 9.83
N GLY A 96 -1.22 16.21 8.75
CA GLY A 96 -2.54 15.73 8.31
C GLY A 96 -3.63 16.80 8.35
N TYR A 97 -4.81 16.46 7.85
CA TYR A 97 -5.95 17.37 7.72
C TYR A 97 -6.69 17.59 9.05
N PRO A 98 -7.38 18.74 9.23
CA PRO A 98 -8.16 19.07 10.42
C PRO A 98 -9.22 18.04 10.85
N ASP A 99 -9.74 17.23 9.92
CA ASP A 99 -10.70 16.15 10.19
C ASP A 99 -10.05 14.89 10.80
N ASN A 100 -8.80 15.01 11.22
CA ASN A 100 -7.98 13.93 11.78
C ASN A 100 -7.63 12.83 10.77
N THR A 101 -7.39 13.18 9.51
CA THR A 101 -7.05 12.20 8.45
C THR A 101 -5.81 12.59 7.65
N GLN A 102 -5.05 11.60 7.20
CA GLN A 102 -3.97 11.76 6.22
C GLN A 102 -3.93 10.53 5.33
N PHE A 103 -4.03 10.74 4.01
CA PHE A 103 -3.86 9.68 3.01
C PHE A 103 -2.41 9.24 2.92
N VAL A 104 -2.20 7.94 2.79
CA VAL A 104 -0.89 7.29 2.73
C VAL A 104 -0.92 6.10 1.78
N MET A 105 0.24 5.76 1.23
CA MET A 105 0.48 4.50 0.51
C MET A 105 1.46 3.62 1.28
N THR A 106 1.63 2.37 0.84
CA THR A 106 2.59 1.48 1.49
C THR A 106 4.02 1.97 1.26
N LYS A 107 4.90 1.73 2.24
CA LYS A 107 6.33 2.08 2.10
C LYS A 107 6.97 1.37 0.90
N ALA A 108 6.66 0.08 0.72
CA ALA A 108 7.26 -0.75 -0.32
C ALA A 108 6.88 -0.28 -1.73
N GLU A 109 5.61 0.03 -1.97
CA GLU A 109 5.17 0.55 -3.26
C GLU A 109 5.75 1.93 -3.57
N MET A 110 5.83 2.83 -2.59
CA MET A 110 6.52 4.11 -2.77
C MET A 110 7.99 3.92 -3.15
N ASP A 111 8.71 3.02 -2.46
CA ASP A 111 10.12 2.75 -2.76
C ASP A 111 10.30 2.23 -4.20
N ALA A 112 9.44 1.30 -4.62
CA ALA A 112 9.44 0.77 -5.98
C ALA A 112 9.08 1.84 -7.02
N MET A 113 8.08 2.67 -6.75
CA MET A 113 7.65 3.77 -7.62
C MET A 113 8.77 4.82 -7.77
N LEU A 114 9.42 5.24 -6.69
CA LEU A 114 10.52 6.20 -6.75
C LEU A 114 11.73 5.65 -7.52
N THR A 115 11.99 4.35 -7.41
CA THR A 115 13.02 3.67 -8.20
C THR A 115 12.65 3.64 -9.69
N LYS A 116 11.42 3.19 -10.01
CA LYS A 116 10.88 3.10 -11.37
C LYS A 116 10.88 4.46 -12.09
N THR A 117 10.54 5.53 -11.37
CA THR A 117 10.45 6.88 -11.93
C THR A 117 11.80 7.58 -12.01
N GLY A 118 12.83 7.08 -11.31
CA GLY A 118 14.09 7.80 -11.11
C GLY A 118 13.89 9.12 -10.36
N LYS A 119 12.84 9.19 -9.52
CA LYS A 119 12.40 10.40 -8.80
C LYS A 119 12.02 11.59 -9.69
N ASP A 120 11.70 11.33 -10.97
CA ASP A 120 11.18 12.35 -11.87
C ASP A 120 9.76 12.77 -11.43
N ILE A 121 9.60 14.06 -11.09
CA ILE A 121 8.33 14.61 -10.57
C ILE A 121 7.17 14.37 -11.53
N SER A 122 7.36 14.54 -12.84
CA SER A 122 6.27 14.36 -13.82
C SER A 122 5.80 12.91 -13.89
N LYS A 123 6.73 11.96 -13.75
CA LYS A 123 6.40 10.53 -13.71
C LYS A 123 5.73 10.17 -12.38
N ILE A 124 6.22 10.71 -11.26
CA ILE A 124 5.60 10.50 -9.95
C ILE A 124 4.15 11.01 -9.94
N GLU A 125 3.89 12.21 -10.49
CA GLU A 125 2.53 12.75 -10.60
C GLU A 125 1.61 11.78 -11.33
N LYS A 126 2.06 11.25 -12.47
CA LYS A 126 1.32 10.25 -13.23
C LYS A 126 1.05 8.98 -12.41
N GLU A 127 2.07 8.44 -11.75
CA GLU A 127 1.95 7.21 -10.95
C GLU A 127 1.00 7.41 -9.75
N LEU A 128 0.92 8.61 -9.18
CA LEU A 128 0.05 8.93 -8.04
C LEU A 128 -1.32 9.51 -8.44
N GLY A 129 -1.60 9.67 -9.74
CA GLY A 129 -2.84 10.29 -10.22
C GLY A 129 -2.95 11.79 -9.90
N ILE A 130 -1.84 12.47 -9.66
CA ILE A 130 -1.78 13.91 -9.45
C ILE A 130 -1.90 14.61 -10.80
N PRO A 131 -2.68 15.71 -10.93
CA PRO A 131 -2.77 16.47 -12.18
C PRO A 131 -1.38 16.94 -12.64
N ALA A 132 -1.11 16.83 -13.93
CA ALA A 132 0.18 17.18 -14.52
C ALA A 132 0.62 18.61 -14.14
N ASP A 133 1.92 18.76 -13.86
CA ASP A 133 2.59 20.00 -13.47
C ASP A 133 2.18 20.57 -12.09
N SER A 134 1.34 19.87 -11.31
CA SER A 134 0.93 20.31 -9.96
C SER A 134 2.10 20.52 -8.99
N TRP A 135 3.18 19.78 -9.15
CA TRP A 135 4.39 19.76 -8.34
C TRP A 135 5.63 20.25 -9.10
N LYS A 136 5.47 20.72 -10.34
CA LYS A 136 6.58 21.25 -11.14
C LYS A 136 7.30 22.38 -10.42
N GLY A 137 8.62 22.23 -10.30
CA GLY A 137 9.49 23.20 -9.63
C GLY A 137 9.29 23.31 -8.12
N LYS A 138 8.49 22.43 -7.50
CA LYS A 138 8.31 22.39 -6.05
C LYS A 138 9.29 21.42 -5.43
N GLU A 139 9.87 21.81 -4.31
CA GLU A 139 10.64 20.89 -3.48
C GLU A 139 9.68 19.91 -2.80
N MET A 140 9.88 18.62 -3.07
CA MET A 140 9.08 17.55 -2.52
C MET A 140 9.84 16.87 -1.40
N VAL A 141 9.12 16.48 -0.35
CA VAL A 141 9.62 15.66 0.73
C VAL A 141 8.75 14.43 0.90
N ARG A 142 9.37 13.36 1.38
CA ARG A 142 8.69 12.14 1.77
C ARG A 142 8.51 12.14 3.28
N ILE A 143 7.30 11.85 3.71
CA ILE A 143 6.98 11.53 5.09
C ILE A 143 6.84 10.03 5.22
N SER A 144 7.61 9.41 6.11
CA SER A 144 7.57 7.97 6.38
C SER A 144 7.10 7.70 7.80
N ILE A 145 6.15 6.77 7.95
CA ILE A 145 5.52 6.36 9.20
C ILE A 145 5.86 4.87 9.42
N PRO A 146 6.81 4.54 10.30
CA PRO A 146 7.23 3.15 10.50
C PRO A 146 6.14 2.24 11.05
N ASP A 147 5.27 2.76 11.91
CA ASP A 147 4.18 1.99 12.55
C ASP A 147 2.82 2.69 12.40
N PRO A 148 2.18 2.56 11.23
CA PRO A 148 0.90 3.21 10.95
C PRO A 148 -0.27 2.61 11.75
N LYS A 149 -0.11 1.41 12.34
CA LYS A 149 -1.14 0.81 13.20
C LYS A 149 -1.38 1.65 14.46
N THR A 150 -0.33 2.23 15.02
CA THR A 150 -0.45 3.18 16.16
C THR A 150 -1.21 4.45 15.82
N LEU A 151 -1.44 4.71 14.54
CA LEU A 151 -2.19 5.85 14.01
C LEU A 151 -3.50 5.45 13.36
N ASN A 152 -4.04 4.28 13.70
CA ASN A 152 -5.35 3.81 13.20
C ASN A 152 -5.43 3.79 11.66
N VAL A 153 -4.47 3.13 11.02
CA VAL A 153 -4.51 2.85 9.59
C VAL A 153 -5.78 2.08 9.23
N ARG A 154 -6.50 2.58 8.23
CA ARG A 154 -7.80 2.05 7.81
C ARG A 154 -8.07 2.39 6.35
N LEU A 155 -9.01 1.68 5.73
CA LEU A 155 -9.49 2.04 4.40
C LEU A 155 -10.18 3.41 4.44
N PRO A 156 -9.97 4.26 3.40
CA PRO A 156 -10.70 5.50 3.27
C PRO A 156 -12.18 5.24 2.98
N THR A 157 -13.02 6.10 3.52
CA THR A 157 -14.47 6.14 3.29
C THR A 157 -14.85 7.00 2.09
N GLY A 158 -13.95 7.88 1.67
CA GLY A 158 -14.19 8.92 0.68
C GLY A 158 -14.87 10.15 1.25
N ASN A 159 -15.11 10.19 2.57
CA ASN A 159 -15.63 11.36 3.29
C ASN A 159 -14.52 12.27 3.82
N GLU A 160 -13.28 11.79 3.82
CA GLU A 160 -12.12 12.50 4.36
C GLU A 160 -11.89 13.83 3.62
N MET A 161 -11.36 14.82 4.32
CA MET A 161 -11.09 16.15 3.78
C MET A 161 -10.18 16.07 2.54
N GLY A 162 -9.17 15.20 2.59
CA GLY A 162 -8.25 14.94 1.48
C GLY A 162 -8.85 14.19 0.29
N ALA A 163 -10.04 13.58 0.41
CA ALA A 163 -10.67 12.87 -0.70
C ALA A 163 -11.17 13.87 -1.76
N ASN A 164 -10.74 13.69 -3.02
CA ASN A 164 -11.12 14.55 -4.14
C ASN A 164 -11.96 13.76 -5.18
N SER A 165 -12.20 14.34 -6.35
CA SER A 165 -12.98 13.71 -7.43
C SER A 165 -12.33 12.48 -8.05
N LEU A 166 -11.06 12.22 -7.77
CA LEU A 166 -10.30 11.05 -8.24
C LEU A 166 -10.26 9.91 -7.22
N TRP A 167 -10.78 10.14 -6.00
CA TRP A 167 -10.83 9.10 -4.97
C TRP A 167 -11.69 7.92 -5.43
N LEU A 168 -11.20 6.71 -5.16
CA LEU A 168 -11.89 5.45 -5.48
C LEU A 168 -12.19 4.65 -4.21
N PRO A 169 -13.37 4.03 -4.10
CA PRO A 169 -13.65 3.09 -3.02
C PRO A 169 -12.81 1.82 -3.18
N GLY A 170 -12.35 1.25 -2.06
CA GLY A 170 -11.52 0.03 -2.05
C GLY A 170 -10.04 0.29 -1.79
N GLY A 171 -9.62 1.52 -1.51
CA GLY A 171 -8.27 1.80 -1.02
C GLY A 171 -7.18 1.60 -2.06
N HIS A 172 -7.45 1.96 -3.32
CA HIS A 172 -6.45 1.93 -4.37
C HIS A 172 -6.46 3.26 -5.12
N LEU A 173 -5.26 3.74 -5.49
CA LEU A 173 -5.14 4.82 -6.47
C LEU A 173 -5.60 4.33 -7.86
N PRO A 174 -5.96 5.23 -8.79
CA PRO A 174 -6.35 4.85 -10.16
C PRO A 174 -5.30 4.00 -10.90
N THR A 175 -4.03 4.09 -10.50
CA THR A 175 -2.89 3.35 -11.04
C THR A 175 -2.64 2.00 -10.36
N GLY A 176 -3.44 1.64 -9.34
CA GLY A 176 -3.41 0.35 -8.66
C GLY A 176 -2.55 0.29 -7.40
N TYR A 177 -1.91 1.40 -6.98
CA TYR A 177 -1.18 1.43 -5.71
C TYR A 177 -2.13 1.39 -4.52
N SER A 178 -1.72 0.70 -3.46
CA SER A 178 -2.51 0.61 -2.23
C SER A 178 -2.54 1.93 -1.48
N GLU A 179 -3.73 2.34 -1.10
CA GLU A 179 -4.05 3.58 -0.39
C GLU A 179 -4.79 3.27 0.91
N ALA A 180 -4.44 4.02 1.96
CA ALA A 180 -5.13 4.01 3.25
C ALA A 180 -5.19 5.43 3.83
N VAL A 181 -5.90 5.59 4.93
CA VAL A 181 -5.85 6.78 5.77
C VAL A 181 -5.37 6.42 7.16
N VAL A 182 -4.54 7.29 7.73
CA VAL A 182 -4.17 7.28 9.16
C VAL A 182 -4.77 8.51 9.84
N ASN A 183 -4.79 8.50 11.17
CA ASN A 183 -5.01 9.70 11.95
C ASN A 183 -3.89 10.71 11.70
N ARG A 184 -4.09 11.97 12.14
CA ARG A 184 -3.01 12.95 12.16
C ARG A 184 -1.78 12.40 12.88
N ILE A 185 -0.62 12.80 12.39
CA ILE A 185 0.67 12.18 12.70
C ILE A 185 1.47 13.14 13.57
N PRO A 186 1.58 12.92 14.89
CA PRO A 186 2.39 13.76 15.76
C PRO A 186 3.87 13.67 15.41
N LYS A 187 4.61 14.74 15.70
CA LYS A 187 6.07 14.72 15.66
C LYS A 187 6.63 13.55 16.46
N GLY A 188 7.66 12.90 15.91
CA GLY A 188 8.25 11.68 16.49
C GLY A 188 7.57 10.38 16.06
N LYS A 189 6.41 10.44 15.39
CA LYS A 189 5.78 9.28 14.73
C LYS A 189 6.14 9.15 13.24
N TYR A 190 6.91 10.08 12.72
CA TYR A 190 7.34 10.10 11.33
C TYR A 190 8.79 10.54 11.16
N THR A 191 9.36 10.23 10.01
CA THR A 191 10.59 10.83 9.49
C THR A 191 10.30 11.63 8.22
N GLU A 192 11.02 12.72 8.03
CA GLU A 192 10.98 13.57 6.82
C GLU A 192 12.30 13.40 6.09
N THR A 193 12.25 13.11 4.78
CA THR A 193 13.43 13.03 3.93
C THR A 193 13.20 13.81 2.63
N PRO A 194 14.19 14.55 2.11
CA PRO A 194 14.14 15.08 0.76
C PRO A 194 13.84 13.97 -0.25
N LEU A 195 13.08 14.29 -1.30
CA LEU A 195 12.74 13.34 -2.34
C LEU A 195 13.95 13.04 -3.22
#